data_AF-A0A178M3G4-F1
#
_entry.id   AF-A0A178M3G4-F1
#
_cell.length_a   1.000
_cell.length_b   1.000
_cell.length_c   1.000
_cell.angle_alpha   90.00
_cell.angle_beta   90.00
_cell.angle_gamma   90.00
#
_symmetry.space_group_name_H-M   'P 1'
#
loop_
_entity.id
_entity.type
_entity.pdbx_description
1 polymer ?
#
loop_
_entity_poly.entity_id
_entity_poly.type
_entity_poly.pdbx_seq_one_letter_code
_entity_poly.pdbx_strand_id
1 'polypeptide(L)'
;MLTPQRFLDALPAELRSVVQQAAERLRDVPPRLRRVARAIGHVPKAIAKQLRLSEKSVRTYINDLYRRLGLRDDRRAYPLERTVIVMLAVVLYTLTYGDLL
;
A
#
# COMPACT_ATOMS: atom_id res chain seq x y z
N MET A 1 21.94 8.02 -0.78
CA MET A 1 21.08 7.07 -0.04
C MET A 1 19.71 7.72 0.19
N LEU A 2 18.62 7.04 -0.19
CA LEU A 2 17.25 7.51 0.04
C LEU A 2 16.87 7.19 1.49
N THR A 3 16.51 8.20 2.28
CA THR A 3 16.05 8.03 3.67
C THR A 3 14.52 8.15 3.72
N PRO A 4 13.83 7.61 4.75
CA PRO A 4 12.39 7.80 4.91
C PRO A 4 11.96 9.26 4.83
N GLN A 5 12.70 10.16 5.49
CA GLN A 5 12.38 11.59 5.49
C GLN A 5 12.54 12.21 4.09
N ARG A 6 13.65 11.93 3.39
CA ARG A 6 13.87 12.43 2.02
C ARG A 6 12.82 11.93 1.04
N PHE A 7 12.32 10.70 1.24
CA PHE A 7 11.22 10.16 0.45
C PHE A 7 9.93 10.95 0.69
N LEU A 8 9.57 11.19 1.95
CA LEU A 8 8.38 11.97 2.31
C LEU A 8 8.47 13.41 1.78
N ASP A 9 9.62 14.07 1.92
CA ASP A 9 9.83 15.45 1.46
C ASP A 9 9.63 15.59 -0.06
N ALA A 10 9.91 14.53 -0.83
CA ALA A 10 9.71 14.49 -2.27
C ALA A 10 8.25 14.30 -2.71
N LEU A 11 7.35 13.91 -1.81
CA LEU A 11 5.93 13.76 -2.12
C LEU A 11 5.20 15.11 -2.03
N PRO A 12 4.14 15.32 -2.83
CA PRO A 12 3.20 16.42 -2.64
C PRO A 12 2.64 16.44 -1.21
N ALA A 13 2.41 17.62 -0.65
CA ALA A 13 2.01 17.80 0.74
C ALA A 13 0.71 17.02 1.06
N GLU A 14 -0.21 16.96 0.11
CA GLU A 14 -1.49 16.26 0.20
C GLU A 14 -1.30 14.74 0.32
N LEU A 15 -0.26 14.19 -0.31
CA LEU A 15 0.06 12.76 -0.29
C LEU A 15 0.84 12.35 0.96
N ARG A 16 1.70 13.22 1.50
CA ARG A 16 2.60 12.89 2.62
C ARG A 16 1.87 12.26 3.80
N SER A 17 0.83 12.95 4.30
CA SER A 17 0.10 12.49 5.49
C SER A 17 -0.61 11.16 5.27
N VAL A 18 -1.20 10.95 4.08
CA VAL A 18 -1.95 9.73 3.75
C VAL A 18 -0.99 8.55 3.53
N VAL A 19 0.14 8.78 2.85
CA VAL A 19 1.19 7.77 2.64
C VAL A 19 1.83 7.37 3.96
N GLN A 20 2.14 8.34 4.83
CA GLN A 20 2.71 8.08 6.15
C GLN A 20 1.75 7.26 7.01
N GLN A 21 0.48 7.65 7.09
CA GLN A 21 -0.55 6.91 7.82
C GLN A 21 -0.73 5.48 7.29
N ALA A 22 -0.75 5.31 5.97
CA ALA A 22 -0.84 3.99 5.35
C ALA A 22 0.39 3.13 5.67
N ALA A 23 1.60 3.71 5.62
CA ALA A 23 2.83 2.99 5.95
C ALA A 23 2.86 2.54 7.42
N GLU A 24 2.42 3.38 8.35
CA GLU A 24 2.33 3.01 9.76
C GLU A 24 1.36 1.84 9.99
N ARG A 25 0.23 1.82 9.28
CA ARG A 25 -0.80 0.77 9.35
C ARG A 25 -0.38 -0.53 8.67
N LEU A 26 0.59 -0.52 7.76
CA LEU A 26 1.12 -1.75 7.15
C LEU A 26 1.73 -2.70 8.20
N ARG A 27 2.16 -2.19 9.36
CA ARG A 27 2.65 -3.02 10.48
C ARG A 27 1.61 -4.04 10.95
N ASP A 28 0.34 -3.65 10.98
CA ASP A 28 -0.75 -4.48 11.49
C ASP A 28 -1.45 -5.30 10.39
N VAL A 29 -0.98 -5.18 9.14
CA VAL A 29 -1.53 -5.93 8.02
C VAL A 29 -1.03 -7.38 8.08
N PRO A 30 -1.93 -8.38 8.03
CA PRO A 30 -1.54 -9.80 8.03
C PRO A 30 -0.60 -10.16 6.86
N PRO A 31 0.31 -11.14 7.04
CA PRO A 31 1.30 -11.50 6.00
C PRO A 31 0.71 -11.78 4.62
N ARG A 32 -0.47 -12.42 4.56
CA ARG A 32 -1.18 -12.69 3.31
C ARG A 32 -1.54 -11.41 2.54
N LEU A 33 -1.97 -10.36 3.25
CA LEU A 33 -2.31 -9.08 2.65
C LEU A 33 -1.06 -8.24 2.36
N ARG A 34 0.03 -8.38 3.13
CA ARG A 34 1.33 -7.77 2.80
C ARG A 34 1.84 -8.21 1.43
N ARG A 35 1.70 -9.51 1.11
CA ARG A 35 2.04 -10.04 -0.23
C ARG A 35 1.22 -9.39 -1.35
N VAL A 36 -0.05 -9.10 -1.10
CA VAL A 36 -0.91 -8.36 -2.07
C VAL A 36 -0.49 -6.90 -2.15
N ALA A 37 -0.18 -6.25 -1.03
CA ALA A 37 0.30 -4.86 -0.99
C ALA A 37 1.59 -4.68 -1.82
N ARG A 38 2.54 -5.62 -1.72
CA ARG A 38 3.77 -5.61 -2.54
C ARG A 38 3.50 -5.74 -4.04
N ALA A 39 2.44 -6.44 -4.42
CA ALA A 39 2.08 -6.69 -5.81
C ALA A 39 1.03 -5.72 -6.37
N ILE A 40 0.57 -4.74 -5.58
CA ILE A 40 -0.58 -3.88 -5.89
C ILE A 40 -0.43 -3.08 -7.19
N GLY A 41 0.83 -2.81 -7.61
CA GLY A 41 1.14 -2.14 -8.87
C GLY A 41 0.88 -2.98 -10.12
N HIS A 42 0.54 -4.25 -9.97
CA HIS A 42 0.17 -5.14 -11.08
C HIS A 42 -1.34 -5.27 -11.23
N VAL A 43 -1.79 -5.62 -12.44
CA VAL A 43 -3.20 -5.93 -12.68
C VAL A 43 -3.65 -7.17 -11.87
N PRO A 44 -4.91 -7.25 -11.41
CA PRO A 44 -5.38 -8.33 -10.53
C PRO A 44 -5.09 -9.75 -11.05
N LYS A 45 -5.15 -9.97 -12.37
CA LYS A 45 -4.80 -11.24 -13.03
C LYS A 45 -3.35 -11.64 -12.83
N ALA A 46 -2.42 -10.69 -12.88
CA ALA A 46 -1.01 -10.95 -12.66
C ALA A 46 -0.73 -11.26 -11.18
N ILE A 47 -1.32 -10.51 -10.26
CA ILE A 47 -1.25 -10.78 -8.81
C ILE A 47 -1.79 -12.19 -8.50
N ALA A 48 -2.94 -12.54 -9.08
CA ALA A 48 -3.58 -13.83 -8.91
C ALA A 48 -2.64 -14.98 -9.32
N LYS A 49 -2.02 -14.86 -10.50
CA LYS A 49 -1.01 -15.82 -10.98
C LYS A 49 0.21 -15.90 -10.05
N GLN A 50 0.77 -14.77 -9.67
CA GLN A 50 1.96 -14.68 -8.82
C GLN A 50 1.73 -15.29 -7.42
N LEU A 51 0.56 -15.05 -6.83
CA LEU A 51 0.23 -15.47 -5.47
C LEU A 51 -0.54 -16.79 -5.42
N ARG A 52 -0.81 -17.43 -6.56
CA ARG A 52 -1.64 -18.65 -6.69
C ARG A 52 -3.02 -18.47 -6.04
N LEU A 53 -3.66 -17.34 -6.32
CA LEU A 53 -5.00 -16.98 -5.86
C LEU A 53 -5.96 -16.87 -7.05
N SER A 54 -7.27 -16.90 -6.79
CA SER A 54 -8.25 -16.48 -7.79
C SER A 54 -8.28 -14.95 -7.93
N GLU A 55 -8.59 -14.43 -9.12
CA GLU A 55 -8.76 -12.98 -9.33
C GLU A 55 -9.81 -12.36 -8.38
N LYS A 56 -10.89 -13.11 -8.08
CA LYS A 56 -11.92 -12.71 -7.11
C LYS A 56 -11.33 -12.53 -5.71
N SER A 57 -10.47 -13.45 -5.28
CA SER A 57 -9.78 -13.36 -3.98
C SER A 57 -8.84 -12.16 -3.94
N VAL A 58 -8.09 -11.91 -5.02
CA VAL A 58 -7.22 -10.73 -5.14
C VAL A 58 -8.02 -9.44 -4.98
N ARG A 59 -9.13 -9.27 -5.72
CA ARG A 59 -10.00 -8.09 -5.59
C ARG A 59 -10.53 -7.91 -4.16
N THR A 60 -10.90 -9.01 -3.51
CA THR A 60 -11.33 -9.01 -2.10
C THR A 60 -10.21 -8.54 -1.16
N TYR A 61 -8.99 -9.04 -1.36
CA TYR A 61 -7.83 -8.64 -0.57
C TYR A 61 -7.39 -7.20 -0.82
N ILE A 62 -7.49 -6.70 -2.04
CA ILE A 62 -7.25 -5.28 -2.34
C ILE A 62 -8.24 -4.40 -1.59
N ASN A 63 -9.53 -4.76 -1.60
CA ASN A 63 -10.55 -4.02 -0.87
C ASN A 63 -10.34 -4.07 0.65
N ASP A 64 -9.95 -5.22 1.20
CA ASP A 64 -9.62 -5.35 2.62
C ASP A 64 -8.37 -4.54 2.98
N LEU A 65 -7.37 -4.55 2.12
CA LEU A 65 -6.17 -3.74 2.27
C LEU A 65 -6.52 -2.25 2.32
N TYR A 66 -7.32 -1.73 1.39
CA TYR A 66 -7.76 -0.32 1.41
C TYR A 66 -8.52 0.05 2.69
N ARG A 67 -9.35 -0.87 3.21
CA ARG A 67 -10.04 -0.65 4.49
C ARG A 67 -9.04 -0.58 5.64
N ARG A 68 -8.15 -1.56 5.76
CA ARG A 68 -7.15 -1.64 6.84
C ARG A 68 -6.19 -0.46 6.84
N LEU A 69 -5.80 0.02 5.66
CA LEU A 69 -4.94 1.19 5.51
C LEU A 69 -5.69 2.52 5.70
N GLY A 70 -7.01 2.51 5.88
CA GLY A 70 -7.83 3.72 6.04
C GLY A 70 -8.16 4.46 4.74
N LEU A 71 -7.76 3.92 3.59
CA LEU A 71 -7.91 4.58 2.29
C LEU A 71 -9.34 4.52 1.73
N ARG A 72 -10.19 3.68 2.34
CA ARG A 72 -11.58 3.53 1.91
C ARG A 72 -12.44 4.73 2.31
N ASP A 73 -12.21 5.28 3.50
CA ASP A 73 -13.07 6.30 4.11
C ASP A 73 -12.35 7.66 4.27
N ASP A 74 -11.06 7.74 3.97
CA ASP A 74 -10.29 8.98 3.98
C ASP A 74 -10.61 9.84 2.77
N ARG A 75 -11.30 10.96 3.00
CA ARG A 75 -11.65 11.94 1.96
C ARG A 75 -10.43 12.52 1.25
N ARG A 76 -9.26 12.57 1.91
CA ARG A 76 -7.99 13.01 1.30
C ARG A 76 -7.51 12.02 0.24
N ALA A 77 -7.86 10.75 0.38
CA ALA A 77 -7.51 9.69 -0.55
C ALA A 77 -8.48 9.58 -1.74
N TYR A 78 -9.65 10.22 -1.70
CA TYR A 78 -10.65 10.13 -2.78
C TYR A 78 -10.22 10.73 -4.12
N PRO A 79 -9.58 11.91 -4.17
CA PRO A 79 -9.06 12.44 -5.43
C PRO A 79 -7.77 11.74 -5.87
N LEU A 80 -7.22 10.82 -5.07
CA LEU A 80 -5.93 10.18 -5.27
C LEU A 80 -6.11 8.71 -5.65
N GLU A 81 -5.24 8.20 -6.50
CA GLU A 81 -5.24 6.79 -6.85
C GLU A 81 -4.78 5.95 -5.65
N ARG A 82 -5.71 5.23 -5.00
CA ARG A 82 -5.43 4.42 -3.79
C ARG A 82 -4.29 3.43 -4.01
N THR A 83 -4.20 2.85 -5.21
CA THR A 83 -3.10 1.95 -5.60
C THR A 83 -1.75 2.64 -5.47
N VAL A 84 -1.63 3.90 -5.93
CA VAL A 84 -0.40 4.69 -5.83
C VAL A 84 -0.06 4.95 -4.37
N ILE A 85 -1.04 5.31 -3.53
CA ILE A 85 -0.83 5.50 -2.10
C ILE A 85 -0.27 4.22 -1.46
N VAL A 86 -0.85 3.05 -1.76
CA VAL A 86 -0.34 1.78 -1.23
C VAL A 86 1.09 1.50 -1.71
N MET A 87 1.41 1.74 -2.98
CA MET A 87 2.77 1.57 -3.50
C MET A 87 3.78 2.46 -2.76
N LEU A 88 3.46 3.75 -2.60
CA LEU A 88 4.31 4.69 -1.88
C LEU A 88 4.42 4.33 -0.39
N ALA A 89 3.35 3.87 0.23
CA ALA A 89 3.34 3.40 1.61
C ALA A 89 4.22 2.16 1.81
N VAL A 90 4.21 1.22 0.85
CA VAL A 90 5.12 0.06 0.85
C VAL A 90 6.58 0.52 0.76
N VAL A 91 6.90 1.47 -0.12
CA VAL A 91 8.26 2.03 -0.22
C VAL A 91 8.69 2.68 1.10
N LEU A 92 7.86 3.55 1.67
CA LEU A 92 8.15 4.20 2.94
C LEU A 92 8.31 3.18 4.08
N TYR A 93 7.45 2.17 4.14
CA TYR A 93 7.57 1.08 5.10
C TYR A 93 8.93 0.39 4.96
N THR A 94 9.31 0.01 3.74
CA THR A 94 10.58 -0.68 3.50
C THR A 94 11.78 0.16 3.91
N LEU A 95 11.75 1.46 3.63
CA LEU A 95 12.81 2.38 4.05
C LEU A 95 12.89 2.54 5.58
N THR A 96 11.78 2.37 6.29
CA THR A 96 11.67 2.65 7.74
C THR A 96 11.90 1.41 8.59
N TYR A 97 11.34 0.27 8.19
CA TYR A 97 11.27 -0.95 9.00
C TYR A 97 11.96 -2.15 8.35
N GLY A 98 12.47 -2.01 7.13
CA GLY A 98 12.99 -3.13 6.34
C GLY A 98 11.89 -3.88 5.60
N ASP A 99 12.19 -5.08 5.13
CA ASP A 99 11.36 -5.74 4.13
C ASP A 99 9.96 -6.10 4.65
N LEU A 100 8.93 -5.86 3.83
CA LEU A 100 7.53 -6.15 4.15
C LEU A 100 7.26 -7.66 3.95
N LEU A 101 7.87 -8.49 4.81
CA LEU A 101 7.71 -9.95 4.88
C LEU A 101 6.84 -10.35 6.09
#